data_AF-A0A1H2ZZZ4-F1
#
_entry.id   AF-A0A1H2ZZZ4-F1
#
_cell.length_a   1.000
_cell.length_b   1.000
_cell.length_c   1.000
_cell.angle_alpha   90.00
_cell.angle_beta   90.00
_cell.angle_gamma   90.00
#
_symmetry.space_group_name_H-M   'P 1'
#
loop_
_entity.id
_entity.type
_entity.pdbx_description
1 polymer ?
#
loop_
_entity_poly.entity_id
_entity_poly.type
_entity_poly.pdbx_seq_one_letter_code
_entity_poly.pdbx_strand_id
1 'polypeptide(L)'
;MNRLLAIGFEPAGHWTLDLEKDKLNFELNRHSAQKNVLYAFVCDGQVKYVGKSVRTLAARMAGYKTPGKTQTTNINNHRRIRELLAKDVAVEILALPDSGFLHYGQFHLNLAAALEDDIIRVIDPEWNGGVSESVVNASIRARIEPDQEQAPEPITPLVGTFSFVLQPTYYRTGFFNISVSAQEFLGADGETIELFLGNNQQPILGTINRRANANGTPRIMGGTGLRDWFSSNATVLTEICVEVLSPTAIRLKTNEG
;
A
#
# COMPACT_ATOMS: atom_id res chain seq x y z
N MET A 1 -0.61 -3.53 -17.70
CA MET A 1 -0.47 -2.27 -16.94
C MET A 1 0.35 -2.56 -15.69
N ASN A 2 1.44 -1.84 -15.46
CA ASN A 2 2.35 -2.13 -14.34
C ASN A 2 1.61 -1.83 -13.02
N ARG A 3 1.36 -2.88 -12.20
CA ARG A 3 0.56 -2.81 -10.96
C ARG A 3 1.07 -1.75 -9.99
N LEU A 4 2.36 -1.44 -10.02
CA LEU A 4 2.98 -0.42 -9.19
C LEU A 4 2.55 1.00 -9.56
N LEU A 5 2.37 1.31 -10.85
CA LEU A 5 1.93 2.65 -11.27
C LEU A 5 0.50 2.95 -10.79
N ALA A 6 -0.35 1.93 -10.69
CA ALA A 6 -1.73 2.08 -10.21
C ALA A 6 -1.82 2.44 -8.73
N ILE A 7 -0.77 2.16 -7.96
CA ILE A 7 -0.69 2.47 -6.52
C ILE A 7 0.23 3.67 -6.23
N GLY A 8 0.56 4.45 -7.26
CA GLY A 8 1.26 5.73 -7.12
C GLY A 8 2.78 5.68 -7.28
N PHE A 9 3.37 4.56 -7.71
CA PHE A 9 4.78 4.61 -8.13
C PHE A 9 4.93 5.49 -9.38
N GLU A 10 6.02 6.25 -9.41
CA GLU A 10 6.38 7.10 -10.53
C GLU A 10 7.71 6.65 -11.14
N PRO A 11 7.92 6.83 -12.46
CA PRO A 11 9.24 6.74 -13.07
C PRO A 11 10.21 7.72 -12.40
N ALA A 12 11.29 7.19 -11.82
CA ALA A 12 12.26 7.97 -11.05
C ALA A 12 13.65 8.00 -11.67
N GLY A 13 13.94 7.10 -12.61
CA GLY A 13 15.25 7.01 -13.25
C GLY A 13 15.47 5.67 -13.93
N HIS A 14 16.71 5.42 -14.35
CA HIS A 14 17.10 4.18 -15.02
C HIS A 14 18.58 3.86 -14.76
N TRP A 15 18.97 2.61 -15.01
CA TRP A 15 20.35 2.14 -14.94
C TRP A 15 21.02 2.15 -16.32
N THR A 16 22.33 2.37 -16.33
CA THR A 16 23.17 2.34 -17.54
C THR A 16 24.48 1.59 -17.28
N LEU A 17 25.03 0.98 -18.32
CA LEU A 17 26.30 0.26 -18.27
C LEU A 17 27.29 0.88 -19.26
N ASP A 18 28.43 1.36 -18.75
CA ASP A 18 29.59 1.68 -19.60
C ASP A 18 30.25 0.36 -19.98
N LEU A 19 30.02 -0.10 -21.22
CA LEU A 19 30.51 -1.39 -21.72
C LEU A 19 32.03 -1.44 -21.83
N GLU A 20 32.70 -0.31 -22.06
CA GLU A 20 34.17 -0.27 -22.16
C GLU A 20 34.84 -0.45 -20.81
N LYS A 21 34.22 0.09 -19.75
CA LYS A 21 34.77 0.08 -18.38
C LYS A 21 34.10 -0.96 -17.47
N ASP A 22 33.14 -1.73 -17.98
CA ASP A 22 32.23 -2.62 -17.25
C ASP A 22 31.69 -1.96 -15.97
N LYS A 23 31.31 -0.68 -16.08
CA LYS A 23 30.95 0.15 -14.93
C LYS A 23 29.48 0.51 -14.94
N LEU A 24 28.77 0.04 -13.93
CA LEU A 24 27.38 0.37 -13.70
C LEU A 24 27.22 1.83 -13.26
N ASN A 25 26.22 2.52 -13.81
CA ASN A 25 25.80 3.87 -13.44
C ASN A 25 24.27 3.94 -13.42
N PHE A 26 23.74 5.04 -12.89
CA PHE A 26 22.30 5.30 -12.88
C PHE A 26 22.05 6.80 -13.00
N GLU A 27 20.89 7.15 -13.51
CA GLU A 27 20.37 8.51 -13.53
C GLU A 27 19.03 8.54 -12.80
N LEU A 28 18.83 9.54 -11.92
CA LEU A 28 17.55 9.78 -11.26
C LEU A 28 17.03 11.15 -11.69
N ASN A 29 15.88 11.16 -12.35
CA ASN A 29 15.19 12.37 -12.78
C ASN A 29 14.13 12.85 -11.77
N ARG A 30 13.71 11.98 -10.83
CA ARG A 30 12.82 12.31 -9.72
C ARG A 30 13.26 11.64 -8.42
N HIS A 31 12.78 12.19 -7.29
CA HIS A 31 12.89 11.59 -5.95
C HIS A 31 14.32 11.29 -5.45
N SER A 32 15.36 11.81 -6.11
CA SER A 32 16.77 11.55 -5.81
C SER A 32 17.14 11.82 -4.34
N ALA A 33 16.68 12.94 -3.79
CA ALA A 33 16.93 13.35 -2.40
C ALA A 33 15.88 12.81 -1.39
N GLN A 34 14.83 12.13 -1.85
CA GLN A 34 13.72 11.69 -1.00
C GLN A 34 14.14 10.52 -0.10
N LYS A 35 13.77 10.58 1.18
CA LYS A 35 13.95 9.52 2.18
C LYS A 35 12.63 8.77 2.42
N ASN A 36 12.69 7.65 3.13
CA ASN A 36 11.53 6.78 3.41
C ASN A 36 10.82 6.33 2.12
N VAL A 37 11.61 6.06 1.09
CA VAL A 37 11.10 5.77 -0.25
C VAL A 37 11.00 4.27 -0.48
N LEU A 38 9.90 3.85 -1.10
CA LEU A 38 9.79 2.53 -1.70
C LEU A 38 10.20 2.63 -3.16
N TYR A 39 10.97 1.67 -3.67
CA TYR A 39 11.43 1.67 -5.05
C TYR A 39 11.37 0.27 -5.64
N ALA A 40 11.36 0.22 -6.96
CA ALA A 40 11.37 -1.03 -7.70
C ALA A 40 12.29 -0.96 -8.92
N PHE A 41 12.89 -2.10 -9.27
CA PHE A 41 13.55 -2.28 -10.56
C PHE A 41 12.60 -2.99 -11.51
N VAL A 42 12.44 -2.42 -12.71
CA VAL A 42 11.48 -2.89 -13.71
C VAL A 42 12.18 -3.07 -15.04
N CYS A 43 11.98 -4.22 -15.68
CA CYS A 43 12.53 -4.54 -17.00
C CYS A 43 11.38 -5.04 -17.87
N ASP A 44 11.19 -4.49 -19.07
CA ASP A 44 10.11 -4.86 -19.99
C ASP A 44 8.72 -4.90 -19.32
N GLY A 45 8.46 -3.94 -18.42
CA GLY A 45 7.21 -3.86 -17.67
C GLY A 45 7.03 -4.90 -16.55
N GLN A 46 8.00 -5.78 -16.33
CA GLN A 46 8.03 -6.74 -15.22
C GLN A 46 8.80 -6.18 -14.04
N VAL A 47 8.19 -6.24 -12.85
CA VAL A 47 8.86 -5.88 -11.59
C VAL A 47 9.83 -7.00 -11.23
N LYS A 48 11.12 -6.68 -11.21
CA LYS A 48 12.18 -7.64 -10.88
C LYS A 48 12.56 -7.60 -9.41
N TYR A 49 12.55 -6.40 -8.81
CA TYR A 49 12.90 -6.19 -7.41
C TYR A 49 12.05 -5.09 -6.80
N VAL A 50 11.70 -5.23 -5.52
CA VAL A 50 11.11 -4.17 -4.68
C VAL A 50 11.95 -4.01 -3.42
N GLY A 51 12.22 -2.77 -3.05
CA GLY A 51 12.98 -2.46 -1.84
C GLY A 51 12.55 -1.15 -1.19
N LYS A 52 12.80 -1.01 0.11
CA LYS A 52 12.65 0.25 0.86
C LYS A 52 13.97 0.92 1.21
N SER A 53 13.94 2.24 1.45
CA SER A 53 15.08 2.97 2.01
C SER A 53 14.65 4.07 2.97
N VAL A 54 15.27 4.09 4.15
CA VAL A 54 15.23 5.23 5.09
C VAL A 54 16.25 6.31 4.73
N ARG A 55 17.23 5.99 3.86
CA ARG A 55 18.17 6.96 3.28
C ARG A 55 17.58 7.55 2.00
N THR A 56 18.32 8.46 1.37
CA THR A 56 17.87 9.01 0.09
C THR A 56 17.86 7.94 -1.00
N LEU A 57 16.97 8.06 -1.98
CA LEU A 57 16.94 7.16 -3.14
C LEU A 57 18.31 7.08 -3.82
N ALA A 58 18.96 8.23 -4.04
CA ALA A 58 20.30 8.29 -4.63
C ALA A 58 21.35 7.51 -3.82
N ALA A 59 21.33 7.63 -2.48
CA ALA A 59 22.25 6.88 -1.62
C ALA A 59 21.98 5.38 -1.69
N ARG A 60 20.71 4.97 -1.85
CA ARG A 60 20.34 3.56 -2.01
C ARG A 60 20.82 3.01 -3.36
N MET A 61 20.64 3.75 -4.45
CA MET A 61 21.15 3.37 -5.77
C MET A 61 22.67 3.32 -5.80
N ALA A 62 23.36 4.27 -5.14
CA ALA A 62 24.82 4.20 -4.99
C ALA A 62 25.29 2.89 -4.33
N GLY A 63 24.51 2.34 -3.39
CA GLY A 63 24.81 1.05 -2.76
C GLY A 63 24.73 -0.15 -3.72
N TYR A 64 23.84 -0.11 -4.72
CA TYR A 64 23.78 -1.12 -5.78
C TYR A 64 24.85 -0.86 -6.86
N LYS A 65 25.18 0.40 -7.13
CA LYS A 65 26.26 0.77 -8.05
C LYS A 65 27.62 0.23 -7.60
N THR A 66 27.91 0.38 -6.31
CA THR A 66 29.20 -0.02 -5.71
C THR A 66 28.95 -0.81 -4.42
N PRO A 67 28.59 -2.10 -4.52
CA PRO A 67 28.22 -2.89 -3.35
C PRO A 67 29.40 -3.13 -2.42
N GLY A 68 29.16 -3.05 -1.10
CA GLY A 68 30.12 -3.51 -0.10
C GLY A 68 30.22 -5.04 -0.10
N LYS A 69 31.40 -5.58 0.27
CA LYS A 69 31.72 -7.01 0.19
C LYS A 69 30.77 -7.95 0.94
N THR A 70 30.07 -7.45 1.96
CA THR A 70 29.14 -8.23 2.80
C THR A 70 27.67 -7.96 2.49
N GLN A 71 27.37 -7.06 1.55
CA GLN A 71 26.00 -6.63 1.25
C GLN A 71 25.40 -7.54 0.17
N THR A 72 25.06 -8.77 0.53
CA THR A 72 24.57 -9.81 -0.39
C THR A 72 23.46 -9.32 -1.33
N THR A 73 22.43 -8.64 -0.82
CA THR A 73 21.36 -8.04 -1.63
C THR A 73 21.88 -7.03 -2.65
N ASN A 74 22.85 -6.19 -2.26
CA ASN A 74 23.41 -5.21 -3.18
C ASN A 74 24.28 -5.89 -4.24
N ILE A 75 25.08 -6.89 -3.85
CA ILE A 75 25.93 -7.68 -4.74
C ILE A 75 25.07 -8.40 -5.80
N ASN A 76 24.01 -9.08 -5.36
CA ASN A 76 23.15 -9.83 -6.26
C ASN A 76 22.41 -8.91 -7.24
N ASN A 77 21.82 -7.82 -6.75
CA ASN A 77 21.14 -6.86 -7.62
C ASN A 77 22.12 -6.16 -8.56
N HIS A 78 23.32 -5.78 -8.11
CA HIS A 78 24.37 -5.22 -8.97
C HIS A 78 24.66 -6.15 -10.15
N ARG A 79 24.92 -7.43 -9.86
CA ARG A 79 25.20 -8.45 -10.88
C ARG A 79 24.05 -8.58 -11.87
N ARG A 80 22.80 -8.71 -11.38
CA ARG A 80 21.60 -8.91 -12.21
C ARG A 80 21.31 -7.71 -13.11
N ILE A 81 21.42 -6.49 -12.58
CA ILE A 81 21.25 -5.25 -13.37
C ILE A 81 22.30 -5.20 -14.48
N ARG A 82 23.57 -5.45 -14.15
CA ARG A 82 24.67 -5.47 -15.11
C ARG A 82 24.46 -6.51 -16.21
N GLU A 83 24.03 -7.72 -15.86
CA GLU A 83 23.75 -8.80 -16.82
C GLU A 83 22.61 -8.48 -17.79
N LEU A 84 21.57 -7.78 -17.34
CA LEU A 84 20.48 -7.33 -18.21
C LEU A 84 20.95 -6.22 -19.16
N LEU A 85 21.66 -5.22 -18.64
CA LEU A 85 22.17 -4.12 -19.47
C LEU A 85 23.21 -4.60 -20.50
N ALA A 86 24.03 -5.59 -20.17
CA ALA A 86 24.96 -6.21 -21.12
C ALA A 86 24.25 -6.95 -22.26
N LYS A 87 22.97 -7.31 -22.08
CA LYS A 87 22.09 -7.90 -23.10
C LYS A 87 21.18 -6.86 -23.77
N ASP A 88 21.48 -5.57 -23.58
CA ASP A 88 20.69 -4.45 -24.10
C ASP A 88 19.24 -4.41 -23.56
N VAL A 89 19.02 -4.96 -22.37
CA VAL A 89 17.71 -4.89 -21.68
C VAL A 89 17.72 -3.71 -20.72
N ALA A 90 16.80 -2.76 -20.93
CA ALA A 90 16.66 -1.58 -20.09
C ALA A 90 16.15 -1.93 -18.68
N VAL A 91 16.74 -1.30 -17.67
CA VAL A 91 16.34 -1.46 -16.27
C VAL A 91 15.91 -0.10 -15.71
N GLU A 92 14.60 0.06 -15.56
CA GLU A 92 13.95 1.25 -15.03
C GLU A 92 13.89 1.23 -13.50
N ILE A 93 13.88 2.42 -12.91
CA ILE A 93 13.72 2.66 -11.48
C ILE A 93 12.38 3.37 -11.29
N LEU A 94 11.46 2.70 -10.60
CA LEU A 94 10.23 3.32 -10.11
C LEU A 94 10.39 3.67 -8.64
N ALA A 95 9.75 4.76 -8.19
CA ALA A 95 9.73 5.16 -6.79
C ALA A 95 8.34 5.60 -6.33
N LEU A 96 8.00 5.24 -5.09
CA LEU A 96 6.86 5.74 -4.34
C LEU A 96 7.42 6.49 -3.12
N PRO A 97 7.46 7.84 -3.17
CA PRO A 97 7.95 8.64 -2.06
C PRO A 97 6.96 8.58 -0.89
N ASP A 98 7.49 8.62 0.34
CA ASP A 98 6.62 8.86 1.49
C ASP A 98 6.02 10.27 1.40
N SER A 99 4.70 10.34 1.41
CA SER A 99 3.96 11.61 1.42
C SER A 99 4.14 12.37 2.73
N GLY A 100 4.56 11.68 3.80
CA GLY A 100 4.78 12.30 5.11
C GLY A 100 3.50 12.61 5.87
N PHE A 101 2.32 12.32 5.30
CA PHE A 101 1.03 12.68 5.90
C PHE A 101 0.43 11.57 6.75
N LEU A 102 0.92 10.33 6.62
CA LEU A 102 0.41 9.18 7.36
C LEU A 102 0.95 9.20 8.79
N HIS A 103 0.06 9.48 9.74
CA HIS A 103 0.39 9.53 11.16
C HIS A 103 -0.58 8.68 11.97
N TYR A 104 -0.06 8.09 13.04
CA TYR A 104 -0.81 7.50 14.12
C TYR A 104 -0.49 8.29 15.40
N GLY A 105 -1.40 9.20 15.79
CA GLY A 105 -1.11 10.21 16.80
C GLY A 105 0.13 11.04 16.45
N GLN A 106 1.14 11.04 17.33
CA GLN A 106 2.42 11.74 17.10
C GLN A 106 3.44 10.96 16.26
N PHE A 107 3.13 9.71 15.90
CA PHE A 107 4.07 8.82 15.21
C PHE A 107 3.82 8.85 13.72
N HIS A 108 4.87 9.12 12.95
CA HIS A 108 4.83 9.05 11.50
C HIS A 108 4.93 7.58 11.04
N LEU A 109 3.94 7.13 10.27
CA LEU A 109 3.92 5.79 9.69
C LEU A 109 4.74 5.79 8.40
N ASN A 110 5.80 4.99 8.38
CA ASN A 110 6.63 4.84 7.19
C ASN A 110 5.91 3.96 6.15
N LEU A 111 5.37 4.59 5.11
CA LEU A 111 4.64 3.92 4.04
C LEU A 111 5.47 2.82 3.37
N ALA A 112 6.75 3.09 3.11
CA ALA A 112 7.67 2.14 2.50
C ALA A 112 7.90 0.92 3.39
N ALA A 113 7.91 1.08 4.72
CA ALA A 113 8.02 -0.04 5.63
C ALA A 113 6.75 -0.90 5.68
N ALA A 114 5.57 -0.28 5.56
CA ALA A 114 4.28 -0.96 5.67
C ALA A 114 3.89 -1.74 4.39
N LEU A 115 4.24 -1.23 3.20
CA LEU A 115 3.80 -1.84 1.94
C LEU A 115 4.78 -2.84 1.33
N GLU A 116 6.07 -2.81 1.69
CA GLU A 116 7.10 -3.62 1.01
C GLU A 116 6.78 -5.12 1.03
N ASP A 117 6.50 -5.69 2.21
CA ASP A 117 6.30 -7.14 2.35
C ASP A 117 5.05 -7.63 1.59
N ASP A 118 3.99 -6.82 1.58
CA ASP A 118 2.76 -7.15 0.85
C ASP A 118 2.96 -7.07 -0.67
N ILE A 119 3.65 -6.03 -1.15
CA ILE A 119 3.99 -5.91 -2.57
C ILE A 119 4.86 -7.09 -3.00
N ILE A 120 5.88 -7.47 -2.21
CA ILE A 120 6.72 -8.63 -2.52
C ILE A 120 5.87 -9.90 -2.58
N ARG A 121 4.99 -10.13 -1.60
CA ARG A 121 4.11 -11.31 -1.57
C ARG A 121 3.18 -11.38 -2.79
N VAL A 122 2.61 -10.25 -3.18
CA VAL A 122 1.56 -10.18 -4.22
C VAL A 122 2.12 -10.12 -5.64
N ILE A 123 3.31 -9.56 -5.82
CA ILE A 123 4.00 -9.47 -7.12
C ILE A 123 4.97 -10.64 -7.32
N ASP A 124 5.52 -11.18 -6.24
CA ASP A 124 6.59 -12.20 -6.20
C ASP A 124 7.78 -11.87 -7.14
N PRO A 125 8.48 -10.74 -6.92
CA PRO A 125 9.57 -10.34 -7.80
C PRO A 125 10.75 -11.33 -7.69
N GLU A 126 11.23 -11.82 -8.83
CA GLU A 126 12.30 -12.83 -8.92
C GLU A 126 13.60 -12.48 -8.18
N TRP A 127 13.88 -11.19 -7.92
CA TRP A 127 15.09 -10.77 -7.22
C TRP A 127 14.90 -10.60 -5.70
N ASN A 128 13.65 -10.68 -5.21
CA ASN A 128 13.30 -10.73 -3.80
C ASN A 128 13.36 -12.19 -3.30
N GLY A 129 13.63 -12.40 -2.00
CA GLY A 129 13.83 -13.74 -1.44
C GLY A 129 15.29 -14.21 -1.55
N GLY A 130 15.99 -14.20 -0.41
CA GLY A 130 17.42 -14.47 -0.31
C GLY A 130 17.84 -15.93 -0.46
N VAL A 131 17.35 -16.64 -1.49
CA VAL A 131 17.87 -17.99 -1.77
C VAL A 131 19.24 -17.85 -2.44
N SER A 132 20.27 -18.37 -1.78
CA SER A 132 21.61 -18.54 -2.37
C SER A 132 21.51 -19.33 -3.68
N GLU A 133 22.05 -18.77 -4.76
CA GLU A 133 22.07 -19.37 -6.11
C GLU A 133 22.71 -20.78 -6.16
N SER A 134 23.41 -21.21 -5.11
CA SER A 134 23.94 -22.57 -5.01
C SER A 134 22.88 -23.68 -4.96
N VAL A 135 21.60 -23.35 -4.77
CA VAL A 135 20.51 -24.34 -4.67
C VAL A 135 19.63 -24.41 -5.93
N VAL A 136 19.70 -23.40 -6.82
CA VAL A 136 18.76 -23.25 -7.94
C VAL A 136 18.98 -24.30 -9.05
N ASN A 137 20.15 -24.94 -9.10
CA ASN A 137 20.44 -25.96 -10.11
C ASN A 137 19.78 -27.34 -9.84
N ALA A 138 19.09 -27.53 -8.71
CA ALA A 138 18.54 -28.84 -8.34
C ALA A 138 17.01 -28.98 -8.47
N SER A 139 16.25 -27.91 -8.70
CA SER A 139 14.78 -27.93 -8.59
C SER A 139 14.05 -27.33 -9.79
N ILE A 140 14.47 -27.70 -11.02
CA ILE A 140 13.73 -27.36 -12.26
C ILE A 140 12.58 -28.36 -12.56
N ARG A 141 12.23 -29.29 -11.67
CA ARG A 141 11.10 -30.21 -11.93
C ARG A 141 10.13 -30.31 -10.76
N ALA A 142 9.22 -29.35 -10.69
CA ALA A 142 7.80 -29.63 -10.47
C ALA A 142 7.00 -28.44 -10.97
N ARG A 143 6.41 -28.57 -12.16
CA ARG A 143 5.23 -27.81 -12.52
C ARG A 143 4.17 -28.16 -11.47
N ILE A 144 3.70 -27.18 -10.72
CA ILE A 144 2.43 -27.29 -10.03
C ILE A 144 1.51 -26.30 -10.75
N GLU A 145 0.54 -26.87 -11.45
CA GLU A 145 -0.61 -26.14 -11.97
C GLU A 145 -1.32 -25.42 -10.81
N PRO A 146 -1.97 -24.28 -11.08
CA PRO A 146 -2.54 -23.45 -10.03
C PRO A 146 -3.72 -24.18 -9.39
N ASP A 147 -3.49 -24.77 -8.23
CA ASP A 147 -4.59 -25.07 -7.32
C ASP A 147 -5.17 -23.74 -6.87
N GLN A 148 -6.48 -23.62 -6.98
CA GLN A 148 -7.27 -22.46 -6.55
C GLN A 148 -7.23 -22.40 -5.01
N GLU A 149 -6.11 -21.94 -4.46
CA GLU A 149 -5.98 -21.66 -3.05
C GLU A 149 -6.60 -20.27 -2.81
N GLN A 150 -7.88 -20.27 -2.43
CA GLN A 150 -8.51 -19.11 -1.81
C GLN A 150 -7.60 -18.67 -0.67
N ALA A 151 -6.87 -17.57 -0.89
CA ALA A 151 -6.13 -16.90 0.16
C ALA A 151 -7.10 -16.68 1.32
N PRO A 152 -6.75 -17.10 2.56
CA PRO A 152 -7.58 -16.78 3.70
C PRO A 152 -7.66 -15.26 3.75
N GLU A 153 -8.86 -14.70 3.63
CA GLU A 153 -9.05 -13.29 3.96
C GLU A 153 -8.44 -13.08 5.35
N PRO A 154 -7.57 -12.07 5.55
CA PRO A 154 -7.13 -11.75 6.88
C PRO A 154 -8.39 -11.43 7.67
N ILE A 155 -8.78 -12.35 8.56
CA ILE A 155 -9.85 -12.13 9.53
C ILE A 155 -9.30 -11.04 10.45
N THR A 156 -9.47 -9.78 10.07
CA THR A 156 -9.28 -8.65 10.97
C THR A 156 -10.20 -8.94 12.16
N PRO A 157 -9.69 -9.12 13.39
CA PRO A 157 -10.55 -9.38 14.52
C PRO A 157 -11.50 -8.20 14.65
N LEU A 158 -12.80 -8.46 14.49
CA LEU A 158 -13.85 -7.48 14.63
C LEU A 158 -13.77 -6.88 16.04
N VAL A 159 -13.38 -5.61 16.13
CA VAL A 159 -13.19 -4.90 17.41
C VAL A 159 -14.56 -4.63 18.06
N GLY A 160 -15.60 -4.48 17.24
CA GLY A 160 -16.97 -4.34 17.68
C GLY A 160 -17.94 -4.17 16.51
N THR A 161 -19.23 -4.20 16.83
CA THR A 161 -20.30 -3.87 15.87
C THR A 161 -21.28 -2.89 16.50
N PHE A 162 -21.85 -2.04 15.68
CA PHE A 162 -22.99 -1.22 16.06
C PHE A 162 -23.84 -0.93 14.83
N SER A 163 -25.05 -0.42 15.03
CA SER A 163 -25.92 0.02 13.96
C SER A 163 -26.37 1.45 14.15
N PHE A 164 -26.78 2.09 13.06
CA PHE A 164 -27.49 3.35 13.11
C PHE A 164 -28.60 3.39 12.06
N VAL A 165 -29.64 4.18 12.35
CA VAL A 165 -30.71 4.45 11.40
C VAL A 165 -30.28 5.56 10.44
N LEU A 166 -30.36 5.31 9.14
CA LEU A 166 -29.95 6.24 8.08
C LEU A 166 -30.89 7.45 8.00
N GLN A 167 -30.58 8.49 8.79
CA GLN A 167 -31.39 9.70 8.85
C GLN A 167 -31.36 10.47 7.52
N PRO A 168 -32.42 11.26 7.19
CA PRO A 168 -32.48 12.02 5.94
C PRO A 168 -31.27 12.94 5.71
N THR A 169 -30.74 13.53 6.78
CA THR A 169 -29.55 14.38 6.70
C THR A 169 -28.31 13.57 6.34
N TYR A 170 -28.13 12.39 6.95
CA TYR A 170 -27.01 11.49 6.67
C TYR A 170 -27.03 11.04 5.21
N TYR A 171 -28.20 10.61 4.74
CA TYR A 171 -28.45 10.19 3.37
C TYR A 171 -28.06 11.25 2.34
N ARG A 172 -28.44 12.52 2.57
CA ARG A 172 -28.19 13.61 1.61
C ARG A 172 -26.77 14.18 1.64
N THR A 173 -26.08 14.08 2.77
CA THR A 173 -24.81 14.79 2.98
C THR A 173 -23.59 13.88 3.08
N GLY A 174 -23.78 12.58 3.36
CA GLY A 174 -22.69 11.62 3.46
C GLY A 174 -21.89 11.74 4.76
N PHE A 175 -22.59 11.85 5.89
CA PHE A 175 -22.02 11.67 7.22
C PHE A 175 -22.97 10.87 8.11
N PHE A 176 -22.50 10.38 9.24
CA PHE A 176 -23.37 9.85 10.31
C PHE A 176 -22.75 10.09 11.68
N ASN A 177 -23.59 10.11 12.72
CA ASN A 177 -23.14 10.24 14.10
C ASN A 177 -22.99 8.86 14.75
N ILE A 178 -22.01 8.76 15.63
CA ILE A 178 -21.71 7.57 16.43
C ILE A 178 -22.39 7.69 17.78
N SER A 179 -22.93 6.58 18.28
CA SER A 179 -23.56 6.55 19.61
C SER A 179 -22.51 6.67 20.72
N VAL A 180 -22.96 7.02 21.92
CA VAL A 180 -22.10 7.08 23.12
C VAL A 180 -21.43 5.74 23.41
N SER A 181 -22.13 4.62 23.17
CA SER A 181 -21.62 3.27 23.40
C SER A 181 -20.57 2.80 22.39
N ALA A 182 -20.57 3.38 21.18
CA ALA A 182 -19.64 2.98 20.12
C ALA A 182 -18.42 3.90 19.96
N GLN A 183 -18.40 5.04 20.67
CA GLN A 183 -17.37 6.07 20.49
C GLN A 183 -15.96 5.63 20.92
N GLU A 184 -15.85 4.67 21.83
CA GLU A 184 -14.57 4.17 22.34
C GLU A 184 -13.84 3.29 21.31
N PHE A 185 -14.58 2.75 20.34
CA PHE A 185 -14.03 1.93 19.29
C PHE A 185 -13.37 2.73 18.16
N LEU A 186 -13.45 4.06 18.18
CA LEU A 186 -13.00 4.92 17.08
C LEU A 186 -11.85 5.84 17.50
N GLY A 187 -11.05 6.24 16.51
CA GLY A 187 -9.86 7.07 16.63
C GLY A 187 -10.12 8.50 17.14
N ALA A 188 -9.06 9.29 17.18
CA ALA A 188 -9.07 10.64 17.69
C ALA A 188 -9.74 11.64 16.74
N ASP A 189 -10.01 12.85 17.25
CA ASP A 189 -10.54 13.95 16.45
C ASP A 189 -9.56 14.36 15.33
N GLY A 190 -10.07 14.54 14.11
CA GLY A 190 -9.30 14.93 12.94
C GLY A 190 -8.60 13.78 12.21
N GLU A 191 -8.62 12.55 12.76
CA GLU A 191 -8.00 11.40 12.10
C GLU A 191 -8.75 11.01 10.82
N THR A 192 -7.99 10.52 9.85
CA THR A 192 -8.55 9.92 8.62
C THR A 192 -9.10 8.53 8.95
N ILE A 193 -10.27 8.21 8.42
CA ILE A 193 -10.92 6.91 8.60
C ILE A 193 -11.22 6.28 7.24
N GLU A 194 -10.90 4.99 7.11
CA GLU A 194 -11.22 4.17 5.95
C GLU A 194 -12.65 3.63 6.07
N LEU A 195 -13.47 3.87 5.04
CA LEU A 195 -14.85 3.40 4.98
C LEU A 195 -14.98 2.35 3.87
N PHE A 196 -15.01 1.08 4.27
CA PHE A 196 -15.32 -0.03 3.37
C PHE A 196 -16.83 -0.12 3.18
N LEU A 197 -17.30 0.03 1.95
CA LEU A 197 -18.74 0.11 1.66
C LEU A 197 -19.23 -1.21 1.06
N GLY A 198 -20.10 -1.91 1.78
CA GLY A 198 -20.56 -3.25 1.45
C GLY A 198 -19.42 -4.27 1.44
N ASN A 199 -19.30 -5.02 0.35
CA ASN A 199 -18.24 -6.01 0.14
C ASN A 199 -17.04 -5.45 -0.65
N ASN A 200 -17.01 -4.14 -0.92
CA ASN A 200 -15.89 -3.54 -1.64
C ASN A 200 -14.62 -3.57 -0.79
N GLN A 201 -13.52 -4.05 -1.40
CA GLN A 201 -12.20 -4.13 -0.79
C GLN A 201 -11.44 -2.79 -0.84
N GLN A 202 -11.89 -1.83 -1.68
CA GLN A 202 -11.29 -0.51 -1.75
C GLN A 202 -12.11 0.49 -0.91
N PRO A 203 -11.53 1.11 0.12
CA PRO A 203 -12.25 2.06 0.96
C PRO A 203 -12.34 3.43 0.31
N ILE A 204 -13.35 4.21 0.70
CA ILE A 204 -13.29 5.66 0.58
C ILE A 204 -12.67 6.26 1.85
N LEU A 205 -12.04 7.42 1.74
CA LEU A 205 -11.49 8.12 2.89
C LEU A 205 -12.49 9.11 3.47
N GLY A 206 -12.57 9.13 4.80
CA GLY A 206 -13.35 10.07 5.57
C GLY A 206 -12.56 10.68 6.71
N THR A 207 -13.25 11.45 7.57
CA THR A 207 -12.64 12.08 8.76
C THR A 207 -13.49 11.84 10.00
N ILE A 208 -12.82 11.55 11.12
CA ILE A 208 -13.44 11.49 12.44
C ILE A 208 -13.53 12.90 13.02
N ASN A 209 -14.74 13.41 13.25
CA ASN A 209 -14.97 14.73 13.84
C ASN A 209 -15.67 14.58 15.19
N ARG A 210 -14.93 14.71 16.29
CA ARG A 210 -15.46 14.66 17.66
C ARG A 210 -15.92 16.03 18.17
N ARG A 211 -15.66 17.11 17.43
CA ARG A 211 -16.12 18.48 17.76
C ARG A 211 -17.53 18.79 17.25
N ALA A 212 -18.08 17.97 16.36
CA ALA A 212 -19.36 18.23 15.71
C ALA A 212 -20.57 18.09 16.65
N ASN A 213 -20.44 17.29 17.71
CA ASN A 213 -21.51 17.04 18.68
C ASN A 213 -21.08 17.55 20.06
N ALA A 214 -21.97 18.24 20.77
CA ALA A 214 -21.66 18.89 22.06
C ALA A 214 -21.22 17.89 23.16
N ASN A 215 -21.62 16.63 23.05
CA ASN A 215 -21.26 15.55 23.97
C ASN A 215 -19.94 14.84 23.59
N GLY A 216 -19.21 15.32 22.58
CA GLY A 216 -17.93 14.75 22.14
C GLY A 216 -18.05 13.45 21.33
N THR A 217 -19.27 12.98 21.04
CA THR A 217 -19.45 11.77 20.23
C THR A 217 -18.98 12.00 18.79
N PRO A 218 -18.25 11.05 18.19
CA PRO A 218 -17.73 11.21 16.85
C PRO A 218 -18.84 11.37 15.81
N ARG A 219 -18.58 12.23 14.83
CA ARG A 219 -19.25 12.26 13.54
C ARG A 219 -18.28 11.77 12.48
N ILE A 220 -18.71 10.79 11.69
CA ILE A 220 -17.91 10.28 10.58
C ILE A 220 -18.30 11.02 9.31
N MET A 221 -17.33 11.72 8.72
CA MET A 221 -17.49 12.51 7.51
C MET A 221 -16.99 11.70 6.32
N GLY A 222 -17.90 11.13 5.52
CA GLY A 222 -17.55 10.36 4.31
C GLY A 222 -17.79 11.09 2.99
N GLY A 223 -18.38 12.29 3.05
CA GLY A 223 -18.56 13.18 1.90
C GLY A 223 -19.39 12.58 0.76
N THR A 224 -19.07 12.97 -0.47
CA THR A 224 -19.83 12.54 -1.66
C THR A 224 -19.78 11.04 -1.87
N GLY A 225 -18.65 10.38 -1.64
CA GLY A 225 -18.52 8.93 -1.80
C GLY A 225 -19.50 8.16 -0.90
N LEU A 226 -19.63 8.57 0.36
CA LEU A 226 -20.56 7.94 1.29
C LEU A 226 -22.02 8.24 0.94
N ARG A 227 -22.32 9.49 0.55
CA ARG A 227 -23.65 9.90 0.08
C ARG A 227 -24.11 9.08 -1.13
N ASP A 228 -23.23 8.93 -2.11
CA ASP A 228 -23.54 8.24 -3.36
C ASP A 228 -23.75 6.74 -3.12
N TRP A 229 -22.98 6.16 -2.18
CA TRP A 229 -23.20 4.79 -1.72
C TRP A 229 -24.55 4.62 -1.01
N PHE A 230 -24.90 5.50 -0.06
CA PHE A 230 -26.22 5.49 0.58
C PHE A 230 -27.34 5.55 -0.45
N SER A 231 -27.19 6.44 -1.45
CA SER A 231 -28.22 6.63 -2.49
C SER A 231 -28.40 5.41 -3.38
N SER A 232 -27.34 4.62 -3.56
CA SER A 232 -27.34 3.45 -4.45
C SER A 232 -27.71 2.15 -3.74
N ASN A 233 -27.55 2.06 -2.41
CA ASN A 233 -27.63 0.80 -1.67
C ASN A 233 -28.66 0.81 -0.52
N ALA A 234 -29.18 1.97 -0.13
CA ALA A 234 -30.06 2.08 1.03
C ALA A 234 -31.18 3.10 0.79
N THR A 235 -32.22 3.06 1.62
CA THR A 235 -33.24 4.11 1.67
C THR A 235 -33.21 4.82 3.02
N VAL A 236 -33.76 6.02 3.09
CA VAL A 236 -33.87 6.74 4.35
C VAL A 236 -34.64 5.89 5.37
N LEU A 237 -34.21 5.94 6.63
CA LEU A 237 -34.72 5.16 7.76
C LEU A 237 -34.37 3.67 7.77
N THR A 238 -33.54 3.17 6.84
CA THR A 238 -33.00 1.82 6.96
C THR A 238 -31.91 1.76 8.02
N GLU A 239 -31.78 0.60 8.65
CA GLU A 239 -30.65 0.33 9.53
C GLU A 239 -29.39 0.02 8.71
N ILE A 240 -28.28 0.65 9.06
CA ILE A 240 -26.95 0.36 8.53
C ILE A 240 -26.14 -0.30 9.64
N CYS A 241 -25.62 -1.48 9.35
CA CYS A 241 -24.70 -2.19 10.24
C CYS A 241 -23.28 -1.69 10.00
N VAL A 242 -22.54 -1.46 11.08
CA VAL A 242 -21.15 -1.03 11.05
C VAL A 242 -20.30 -2.06 11.80
N GLU A 243 -19.34 -2.61 11.08
CA GLU A 243 -18.28 -3.47 11.60
C GLU A 243 -17.04 -2.61 11.85
N VAL A 244 -16.54 -2.59 13.08
CA VAL A 244 -15.30 -1.88 13.42
C VAL A 244 -14.13 -2.82 13.21
N LEU A 245 -13.33 -2.55 12.17
CA LEU A 245 -12.14 -3.32 11.81
C LEU A 245 -10.92 -2.83 12.61
N SER A 246 -10.86 -1.52 12.87
CA SER A 246 -9.89 -0.86 13.73
C SER A 246 -10.43 0.53 14.15
N PRO A 247 -9.76 1.27 15.05
CA PRO A 247 -10.16 2.64 15.39
C PRO A 247 -10.31 3.60 14.21
N THR A 248 -9.63 3.35 13.09
CA THR A 248 -9.64 4.18 11.89
C THR A 248 -10.05 3.41 10.64
N ALA A 249 -10.70 2.24 10.78
CA ALA A 249 -11.24 1.47 9.66
C ALA A 249 -12.57 0.82 10.04
N ILE A 250 -13.62 1.11 9.27
CA ILE A 250 -14.95 0.55 9.48
C ILE A 250 -15.54 0.03 8.18
N ARG A 251 -16.40 -0.99 8.27
CA ARG A 251 -17.17 -1.52 7.15
C ARG A 251 -18.65 -1.26 7.37
N LEU A 252 -19.31 -0.68 6.37
CA LEU A 252 -20.75 -0.43 6.38
C LEU A 252 -21.45 -1.48 5.54
N LYS A 253 -22.50 -2.10 6.09
CA LYS A 253 -23.33 -3.08 5.40
C LYS A 253 -24.81 -2.72 5.56
N THR A 254 -25.58 -2.97 4.52
CA THR A 254 -27.04 -2.98 4.58
C THR A 254 -27.49 -4.38 5.01
N ASN A 255 -28.60 -4.49 5.73
CA ASN A 255 -29.15 -5.79 6.14
C ASN A 255 -29.79 -6.58 4.97
N GLU A 256 -29.67 -6.09 3.74
CA GLU A 256 -30.12 -6.74 2.52
C GLU A 256 -29.02 -6.61 1.45
N GLY A 257 -28.48 -7.74 0.99
CA GLY A 257 -27.45 -7.86 -0.05
C GLY A 257 -26.33 -8.85 0.26
#